data_AF-A0A3D4D9A3-F1
#
_entry.id   AF-A0A3D4D9A3-F1
#
_cell.length_a   1.000
_cell.length_b   1.000
_cell.length_c   1.000
_cell.angle_alpha   90.00
_cell.angle_beta   90.00
_cell.angle_gamma   90.00
#
_symmetry.space_group_name_H-M   'P 1'
#
loop_
_entity.id
_entity.type
_entity.pdbx_description
1 polymer ?
#
loop_
_entity_poly.entity_id
_entity_poly.type
_entity_poly.pdbx_seq_one_letter_code
_entity_poly.pdbx_strand_id
1 'polypeptide(L)'
;MNIKFKRFLRMALCLLLCAVFFTGGVFAAGKLQKRTITVYSGVDIYVDDARLDARDANGNPVEVFIYNGTTYLPVRAVGEAVGKAVQWEAKTSSVYIGQHKSDKPAVWLDEFDYFSSTNHALEKYSRDISDNLGTAYEHVLYQKVAGYGYASTGDTVYQLNGQYSALSGTFFQSYRYRDDKSEKELKIYGDGELLYSAKMSGGIRPVDFYVDLTGVLELKICYNEWGGASVKAALGNCGLWA
;
A
#
# COMPACT_ATOMS: atom_id res chain seq x y z
N MET A 1 -57.52 -41.78 -14.45
CA MET A 1 -56.82 -40.51 -14.13
C MET A 1 -56.25 -39.91 -15.41
N ASN A 2 -56.70 -38.70 -15.76
CA ASN A 2 -56.53 -38.09 -17.09
C ASN A 2 -55.05 -37.77 -17.40
N ILE A 3 -54.58 -37.99 -18.64
CA ILE A 3 -53.16 -37.79 -19.04
C ILE A 3 -52.73 -36.34 -18.79
N LYS A 4 -53.64 -35.37 -18.94
CA LYS A 4 -53.42 -33.96 -18.61
C LYS A 4 -53.14 -33.73 -17.12
N PHE A 5 -53.80 -34.47 -16.23
CA PHE A 5 -53.63 -34.35 -14.78
C PHE A 5 -52.29 -34.92 -14.31
N LYS A 6 -51.82 -36.04 -14.90
CA LYS A 6 -50.49 -36.60 -14.62
C LYS A 6 -49.34 -35.69 -15.09
N ARG A 7 -49.52 -34.94 -16.19
CA ARG A 7 -48.54 -33.96 -16.68
C ARG A 7 -48.49 -32.70 -15.80
N PHE A 8 -49.65 -32.25 -15.30
CA PHE A 8 -49.73 -31.13 -14.38
C PHE A 8 -49.10 -31.46 -13.01
N LEU A 9 -49.37 -32.66 -12.48
CA LEU A 9 -48.81 -33.13 -11.21
C LEU A 9 -47.28 -33.32 -11.29
N ARG A 10 -46.74 -33.77 -12.43
CA ARG A 10 -45.29 -33.87 -12.67
C ARG A 10 -44.61 -32.50 -12.80
N MET A 11 -45.26 -31.51 -13.42
CA MET A 11 -44.73 -30.13 -13.45
C MET A 11 -44.73 -29.49 -12.07
N ALA A 12 -45.80 -29.66 -11.29
CA ALA A 12 -45.88 -29.11 -9.94
C ALA A 12 -44.83 -29.72 -9.00
N LEU A 13 -44.54 -31.02 -9.14
CA LEU A 13 -43.52 -31.71 -8.34
C LEU A 13 -42.08 -31.27 -8.71
N CYS A 14 -41.79 -31.00 -9.99
CA CYS A 14 -40.49 -30.47 -10.41
C CYS A 14 -40.25 -29.03 -9.96
N LEU A 15 -41.28 -28.18 -9.94
CA LEU A 15 -41.18 -26.80 -9.43
C LEU A 15 -40.96 -26.77 -7.90
N LEU A 16 -41.56 -27.70 -7.16
CA LEU A 16 -41.32 -27.87 -5.72
C LEU A 16 -39.92 -28.42 -5.41
N LEU A 17 -39.36 -29.29 -6.27
CA LEU A 17 -37.98 -29.78 -6.14
C LEU A 17 -36.92 -28.71 -6.48
N CYS A 18 -37.20 -27.77 -7.38
CA CYS A 18 -36.31 -26.64 -7.65
C CYS A 18 -36.31 -25.57 -6.55
N ALA A 19 -37.40 -25.44 -5.78
CA ALA A 19 -37.49 -24.48 -4.68
C ALA A 19 -36.66 -24.86 -3.44
N VAL A 20 -36.29 -26.14 -3.30
CA VAL A 20 -35.50 -26.65 -2.15
C VAL A 20 -33.98 -26.54 -2.39
N PHE A 21 -33.53 -26.18 -3.59
CA PHE A 21 -32.11 -25.90 -3.88
C PHE A 21 -31.69 -24.42 -3.69
N PHE A 22 -32.59 -23.56 -3.22
CA PHE A 22 -32.28 -22.16 -2.89
C PHE A 22 -32.15 -21.89 -1.38
N THR A 23 -32.02 -22.93 -0.56
CA THR A 23 -31.63 -22.79 0.85
C THR A 23 -30.15 -23.10 1.01
N GLY A 24 -29.31 -22.10 1.22
CA GLY A 24 -27.96 -22.32 1.77
C GLY A 24 -26.79 -21.69 1.02
N GLY A 25 -26.97 -20.60 0.29
CA GLY A 25 -25.88 -19.63 0.19
C GLY A 25 -25.73 -18.93 1.54
N VAL A 26 -25.07 -19.56 2.51
CA VAL A 26 -24.57 -18.81 3.68
C VAL A 26 -23.52 -17.87 3.12
N PHE A 27 -23.95 -16.66 2.74
CA PHE A 27 -23.04 -15.54 2.76
C PHE A 27 -22.55 -15.47 4.20
N ALA A 28 -21.28 -15.83 4.42
CA ALA A 28 -20.64 -15.57 5.68
C ALA A 28 -20.87 -14.08 5.98
N ALA A 29 -21.74 -13.79 6.95
CA ALA A 29 -21.86 -12.44 7.47
C ALA A 29 -20.45 -12.03 7.86
N GLY A 30 -19.90 -11.01 7.21
CA GLY A 30 -18.54 -10.57 7.46
C GLY A 30 -18.33 -10.42 8.97
N LYS A 31 -17.16 -10.85 9.46
CA LYS A 31 -16.76 -10.78 10.88
C LYS A 31 -16.97 -9.38 11.49
N LEU A 32 -16.96 -8.35 10.64
CA LEU A 32 -17.19 -6.96 11.00
C LEU A 32 -18.69 -6.64 11.06
N GLN A 33 -19.14 -6.15 12.22
CA GLN A 33 -20.50 -5.67 12.41
C GLN A 33 -20.50 -4.18 12.70
N LYS A 34 -21.29 -3.43 11.92
CA LYS A 34 -21.52 -2.01 12.19
C LYS A 34 -22.36 -1.85 13.45
N ARG A 35 -21.91 -1.01 14.38
CA ARG A 35 -22.62 -0.66 15.61
C ARG A 35 -22.59 0.86 15.78
N THR A 36 -23.64 1.42 16.35
CA THR A 36 -23.67 2.82 16.80
C THR A 36 -23.38 2.83 18.30
N ILE A 37 -22.45 3.67 18.71
CA ILE A 37 -22.07 3.86 20.11
C ILE A 37 -22.12 5.35 20.46
N THR A 38 -22.34 5.65 21.74
CA THR A 38 -22.18 6.99 22.30
C THR A 38 -20.83 7.05 23.00
N VAL A 39 -20.03 8.08 22.71
CA VAL A 39 -18.66 8.22 23.19
C VAL A 39 -18.43 9.60 23.77
N TYR A 40 -17.36 9.75 24.56
CA TYR A 40 -16.89 11.03 25.08
C TYR A 40 -15.56 11.41 24.44
N SER A 41 -15.48 12.66 23.98
CA SER A 41 -14.29 13.26 23.34
C SER A 41 -13.49 14.13 24.30
N GLY A 42 -12.31 14.61 23.86
CA GLY A 42 -11.48 15.54 24.63
C GLY A 42 -10.44 14.86 25.53
N VAL A 43 -10.02 13.65 25.17
CA VAL A 43 -9.01 12.89 25.90
C VAL A 43 -7.64 13.17 25.29
N ASP A 44 -6.71 13.64 26.11
CA ASP A 44 -5.30 13.76 25.74
C ASP A 44 -4.52 12.51 26.15
N ILE A 45 -3.59 12.10 25.29
CA ILE A 45 -2.74 10.93 25.49
C ILE A 45 -1.30 11.37 25.43
N TYR A 46 -0.46 10.80 26.28
CA TYR A 46 0.95 11.10 26.37
C TYR A 46 1.75 9.81 26.30
N VAL A 47 2.85 9.82 25.56
CA VAL A 47 3.87 8.77 25.51
C VAL A 47 5.19 9.46 25.86
N ASP A 48 5.83 9.02 26.95
CA ASP A 48 7.06 9.63 27.47
C ASP A 48 6.94 11.16 27.65
N ASP A 49 5.86 11.60 28.31
CA ASP A 49 5.47 13.01 28.52
C ASP A 49 5.24 13.84 27.24
N ALA A 50 5.37 13.25 26.05
CA ALA A 50 5.02 13.87 24.78
C ALA A 50 3.56 13.59 24.44
N ARG A 51 2.78 14.65 24.15
CA ARG A 51 1.38 14.50 23.70
C ARG A 51 1.35 13.75 22.36
N LEU A 52 0.59 12.67 22.30
CA LEU A 52 0.38 11.86 21.10
C LEU A 52 -0.57 12.60 20.15
N ASP A 53 -0.09 12.96 18.97
CA ASP A 53 -0.92 13.47 17.88
C ASP A 53 -1.41 12.30 17.01
N ALA A 54 -2.60 11.80 17.34
CA ALA A 54 -3.13 10.61 16.66
C ALA A 54 -3.59 10.95 15.23
N ARG A 55 -2.99 10.29 14.23
CA ARG A 55 -3.29 10.50 12.81
C ARG A 55 -3.56 9.18 12.06
N ASP A 56 -4.25 9.29 10.93
CA ASP A 56 -4.45 8.19 9.99
C ASP A 56 -3.31 8.12 8.96
N ALA A 57 -3.44 7.21 7.99
CA ALA A 57 -2.46 7.01 6.92
C ALA A 57 -2.21 8.25 6.05
N ASN A 58 -3.17 9.18 6.00
CA ASN A 58 -3.11 10.37 5.16
C ASN A 58 -2.78 11.62 5.99
N GLY A 59 -2.31 11.43 7.23
CA GLY A 59 -2.00 12.51 8.16
C GLY A 59 -3.23 13.22 8.75
N ASN A 60 -4.45 12.71 8.55
CA ASN A 60 -5.64 13.33 9.13
C ASN A 60 -5.72 13.00 10.63
N PRO A 61 -6.10 13.97 11.49
CA PRO A 61 -6.34 13.70 12.89
C PRO A 61 -7.40 12.61 13.10
N VAL A 62 -7.10 11.65 13.95
CA VAL A 62 -8.04 10.59 14.36
C VAL A 62 -8.39 10.79 15.81
N GLU A 63 -9.69 10.91 16.08
CA GLU A 63 -10.18 11.18 17.41
C GLU A 63 -9.99 10.00 18.36
N VAL A 64 -9.43 10.28 19.53
CA VAL A 64 -9.40 9.40 20.69
C VAL A 64 -10.68 9.62 21.50
N PHE A 65 -11.31 8.55 21.95
CA PHE A 65 -12.58 8.64 22.66
C PHE A 65 -12.68 7.66 23.83
N ILE A 66 -13.52 7.99 24.81
CA ILE A 66 -13.91 7.07 25.88
C ILE A 66 -15.25 6.44 25.55
N TYR A 67 -15.30 5.12 25.63
CA TYR A 67 -16.51 4.31 25.54
C TYR A 67 -16.59 3.38 26.75
N ASN A 68 -17.70 3.45 27.50
CA ASN A 68 -17.93 2.66 28.71
C ASN A 68 -16.76 2.72 29.73
N GLY A 69 -16.20 3.91 29.96
CA GLY A 69 -15.09 4.11 30.90
C GLY A 69 -13.74 3.59 30.41
N THR A 70 -13.63 3.12 29.17
CA THR A 70 -12.38 2.67 28.54
C THR A 70 -11.98 3.64 27.44
N THR A 71 -10.70 4.01 27.39
CA THR A 71 -10.12 4.83 26.32
C THR A 71 -9.79 3.98 25.10
N TYR A 72 -10.28 4.37 23.94
CA TYR A 72 -10.01 3.71 22.66
C TYR A 72 -9.07 4.56 21.82
N LEU A 73 -8.00 3.94 21.35
CA LEU A 73 -6.91 4.60 20.66
C LEU A 73 -6.79 4.10 19.22
N PRO A 74 -6.46 4.98 18.26
CA PRO A 74 -6.04 4.57 16.92
C PRO A 74 -4.77 3.73 17.03
N VAL A 75 -4.88 2.45 16.67
CA VAL A 75 -3.78 1.49 16.81
C VAL A 75 -2.51 1.91 16.05
N ARG A 76 -2.66 2.61 14.92
CA ARG A 76 -1.55 3.15 14.13
C ARG A 76 -0.75 4.21 14.91
N ALA A 77 -1.44 5.20 15.49
CA ALA A 77 -0.81 6.24 16.30
C ALA A 77 -0.07 5.63 17.50
N VAL A 78 -0.66 4.63 18.15
CA VAL A 78 0.02 3.89 19.23
C VAL A 78 1.26 3.16 18.70
N GLY A 79 1.15 2.47 17.57
CA GLY A 79 2.26 1.78 16.93
C GLY A 79 3.43 2.69 16.60
N GLU A 80 3.17 3.85 15.99
CA GLU A 80 4.18 4.87 15.70
C GLU A 80 4.87 5.37 16.97
N ALA A 81 4.09 5.65 18.02
CA ALA A 81 4.62 6.15 19.29
C ALA A 81 5.54 5.13 20.00
N VAL A 82 5.32 3.83 19.78
CA VAL A 82 6.14 2.76 20.38
C VAL A 82 7.14 2.14 19.39
N GLY A 83 7.31 2.75 18.21
CA GLY A 83 8.25 2.28 17.18
C GLY A 83 7.93 0.88 16.67
N LYS A 84 6.64 0.58 16.44
CA LYS A 84 6.17 -0.70 15.89
C LYS A 84 5.27 -0.47 14.69
N ALA A 85 5.64 -1.06 13.56
CA ALA A 85 4.79 -1.11 12.38
C ALA A 85 3.45 -1.78 12.69
N VAL A 86 2.38 -1.29 12.06
CA VAL A 86 1.03 -1.82 12.21
C VAL A 86 0.53 -2.32 10.87
N GLN A 87 0.11 -3.59 10.82
CA GLN A 87 -0.37 -4.23 9.60
C GLN A 87 -1.81 -4.72 9.74
N TRP A 88 -2.61 -4.54 8.68
CA TRP A 88 -3.98 -5.06 8.60
C TRP A 88 -4.06 -6.29 7.70
N GLU A 89 -4.55 -7.40 8.24
CA GLU A 89 -4.89 -8.60 7.47
C GLU A 89 -6.40 -8.65 7.21
N ALA A 90 -6.78 -8.41 5.96
CA ALA A 90 -8.17 -8.33 5.54
C ALA A 90 -8.89 -9.69 5.64
N LYS A 91 -8.22 -10.81 5.33
CA LYS A 91 -8.81 -12.15 5.32
C LYS A 91 -9.36 -12.54 6.69
N THR A 92 -8.66 -12.17 7.76
CA THR A 92 -9.03 -12.51 9.14
C THR A 92 -9.59 -11.33 9.92
N SER A 93 -9.60 -10.14 9.33
CA SER A 93 -9.91 -8.87 10.01
C SER A 93 -9.07 -8.72 11.28
N SER A 94 -7.75 -8.74 11.11
CA SER A 94 -6.78 -8.75 12.20
C SER A 94 -5.79 -7.61 12.06
N VAL A 95 -5.39 -7.04 13.20
CA VAL A 95 -4.31 -6.05 13.28
C VAL A 95 -3.10 -6.73 13.91
N TYR A 96 -1.95 -6.61 13.28
CA TYR A 96 -0.65 -7.00 13.82
C TYR A 96 0.15 -5.76 14.18
N ILE A 97 0.85 -5.81 15.31
CA ILE A 97 1.73 -4.74 15.80
C ILE A 97 3.13 -5.31 15.93
N GLY A 98 4.11 -4.70 15.27
CA GLY A 98 5.47 -5.19 15.17
C GLY A 98 5.64 -6.25 14.08
N GLN A 99 6.39 -7.31 14.41
CA GLN A 99 6.78 -8.34 13.47
C GLN A 99 5.59 -9.17 12.99
N HIS A 100 5.40 -9.26 11.68
CA HIS A 100 4.38 -10.11 11.07
C HIS A 100 4.88 -10.70 9.75
N LYS A 101 4.87 -12.03 9.66
CA LYS A 101 5.16 -12.73 8.40
C LYS A 101 3.93 -12.68 7.52
N SER A 102 4.00 -11.88 6.47
CA SER A 102 2.96 -11.71 5.46
C SER A 102 3.56 -11.92 4.06
N ASP A 103 2.71 -12.27 3.11
CA ASP A 103 2.97 -12.26 1.67
C ASP A 103 2.81 -10.85 1.06
N LYS A 104 2.44 -9.86 1.88
CA LYS A 104 2.31 -8.44 1.52
C LYS A 104 3.15 -7.55 2.44
N PRO A 105 3.64 -6.41 1.94
CA PRO A 105 4.34 -5.45 2.78
C PRO A 105 3.43 -4.86 3.86
N ALA A 106 4.05 -4.33 4.91
CA ALA A 106 3.38 -3.62 5.99
C ALA A 106 2.67 -2.35 5.50
N VAL A 107 3.31 -1.65 4.56
CA VAL A 107 2.78 -0.47 3.89
C VAL A 107 3.39 -0.37 2.48
N TRP A 108 2.58 0.07 1.52
CA TRP A 108 3.06 0.43 0.19
C TRP A 108 3.64 1.83 0.21
N LEU A 109 4.76 2.05 -0.47
CA LEU A 109 5.46 3.32 -0.43
C LEU A 109 4.67 4.47 -1.10
N ASP A 110 3.70 4.16 -1.97
CA ASP A 110 2.76 5.14 -2.54
C ASP A 110 1.60 5.52 -1.60
N GLU A 111 1.48 4.82 -0.47
CA GLU A 111 0.55 5.10 0.63
C GLU A 111 1.29 5.58 1.89
N PHE A 112 2.61 5.77 1.81
CA PHE A 112 3.44 6.21 2.92
C PHE A 112 3.85 7.67 2.72
N ASP A 113 3.50 8.51 3.69
CA ASP A 113 3.83 9.93 3.65
C ASP A 113 5.36 10.14 3.70
N TYR A 114 5.84 11.02 2.84
CA TYR A 114 7.25 11.42 2.83
C TYR A 114 7.47 12.63 3.74
N PHE A 115 8.68 12.75 4.27
CA PHE A 115 9.11 13.84 5.14
C PHE A 115 9.59 15.06 4.37
N SER A 116 10.43 14.86 3.36
CA SER A 116 10.95 15.94 2.52
C SER A 116 11.32 15.45 1.12
N SER A 117 11.45 16.38 0.17
CA SER A 117 11.95 16.07 -1.18
C SER A 117 12.76 17.22 -1.76
N THR A 118 13.68 16.88 -2.66
CA THR A 118 14.41 17.81 -3.53
C THR A 118 13.98 17.56 -4.97
N ASN A 119 13.75 18.61 -5.77
CA ASN A 119 13.46 18.50 -7.21
C ASN A 119 12.35 17.47 -7.56
N HIS A 120 11.25 17.50 -6.79
CA HIS A 120 10.04 16.66 -6.85
C HIS A 120 10.12 15.33 -6.10
N ALA A 121 9.10 15.06 -5.29
CA ALA A 121 8.91 13.79 -4.62
C ALA A 121 8.50 12.69 -5.62
N LEU A 122 8.68 11.44 -5.19
CA LEU A 122 7.99 10.30 -5.78
C LEU A 122 6.49 10.44 -5.53
N GLU A 123 5.71 10.26 -6.58
CA GLU A 123 4.27 10.37 -6.57
C GLU A 123 3.65 9.09 -7.12
N LYS A 124 2.44 8.77 -6.66
CA LYS A 124 1.64 7.69 -7.22
C LYS A 124 1.29 7.99 -8.68
N TYR A 125 1.57 7.05 -9.57
CA TYR A 125 1.12 7.13 -10.95
C TYR A 125 -0.33 6.62 -11.05
N SER A 126 -1.24 7.49 -11.47
CA SER A 126 -2.69 7.21 -11.47
C SER A 126 -3.25 6.59 -12.75
N ARG A 127 -2.40 6.39 -13.77
CA ARG A 127 -2.79 5.80 -15.06
C ARG A 127 -2.19 4.42 -15.22
N ASP A 128 -2.81 3.60 -16.07
CA ASP A 128 -2.27 2.30 -16.42
C ASP A 128 -0.89 2.45 -17.09
N ILE A 129 0.07 1.71 -16.55
CA ILE A 129 1.43 1.62 -17.08
C ILE A 129 1.92 0.19 -16.89
N SER A 130 2.60 -0.32 -17.90
CA SER A 130 3.24 -1.61 -17.88
C SER A 130 4.73 -1.47 -18.12
N ASP A 131 5.50 -2.46 -17.67
CA ASP A 131 6.90 -2.60 -18.02
C ASP A 131 7.11 -2.92 -19.50
N ASN A 132 8.37 -2.96 -19.92
CA ASN A 132 8.78 -3.31 -21.27
C ASN A 132 8.53 -4.78 -21.67
N LEU A 133 7.98 -5.61 -20.78
CA LEU A 133 7.49 -6.97 -21.07
C LEU A 133 5.95 -7.05 -21.11
N GLY A 134 5.25 -5.96 -20.78
CA GLY A 134 3.80 -5.87 -20.78
C GLY A 134 3.14 -6.19 -19.44
N THR A 135 3.90 -6.38 -18.36
CA THR A 135 3.37 -6.60 -17.01
C THR A 135 2.95 -5.27 -16.38
N ALA A 136 1.76 -5.21 -15.81
CA ALA A 136 1.26 -4.08 -15.03
C ALA A 136 1.50 -4.29 -13.53
N TYR A 137 1.60 -3.19 -12.78
CA TYR A 137 1.80 -3.17 -11.33
C TYR A 137 0.64 -2.43 -10.65
N GLU A 138 0.31 -2.84 -9.43
CA GLU A 138 -0.81 -2.27 -8.66
C GLU A 138 -0.41 -0.94 -8.00
N HIS A 139 0.81 -0.89 -7.45
CA HIS A 139 1.38 0.30 -6.84
C HIS A 139 2.52 0.81 -7.71
N VAL A 140 2.34 1.98 -8.34
CA VAL A 140 3.36 2.55 -9.21
C VAL A 140 3.78 3.93 -8.70
N LEU A 141 5.07 4.09 -8.50
CA LEU A 141 5.71 5.35 -8.15
C LEU A 141 6.54 5.86 -9.32
N TYR A 142 6.47 7.17 -9.55
CA TYR A 142 7.30 7.87 -10.51
C TYR A 142 7.70 9.23 -9.95
N GLN A 143 8.74 9.84 -10.50
CA GLN A 143 9.08 11.22 -10.19
C GLN A 143 8.62 12.14 -11.31
N LYS A 144 7.87 13.18 -10.97
CA LYS A 144 7.43 14.17 -11.95
C LYS A 144 8.56 15.16 -12.24
N VAL A 145 8.99 15.27 -13.50
CA VAL A 145 9.98 16.28 -13.92
C VAL A 145 9.30 17.60 -14.31
N ALA A 146 9.71 18.74 -13.72
CA ALA A 146 9.25 20.06 -14.17
C ALA A 146 9.95 20.49 -15.46
N GLY A 147 9.18 20.59 -16.54
CA GLY A 147 9.59 21.27 -17.77
C GLY A 147 10.33 20.39 -18.78
N TYR A 148 10.26 20.81 -20.04
CA TYR A 148 10.94 20.15 -21.16
C TYR A 148 12.43 20.53 -21.11
N GLY A 149 13.34 19.54 -21.08
CA GLY A 149 14.79 19.78 -21.22
C GLY A 149 15.61 19.92 -19.93
N TYR A 150 15.02 19.73 -18.74
CA TYR A 150 15.78 19.67 -17.48
C TYR A 150 15.95 18.23 -17.00
N ALA A 151 17.15 17.88 -16.55
CA ALA A 151 17.37 16.69 -15.73
C ALA A 151 16.93 17.04 -14.30
N SER A 152 15.88 16.40 -13.78
CA SER A 152 15.63 16.43 -12.34
C SER A 152 16.31 15.23 -11.71
N THR A 153 17.43 15.48 -11.04
CA THR A 153 17.89 14.59 -9.98
C THR A 153 17.16 15.02 -8.73
N GLY A 154 16.09 14.33 -8.37
CA GLY A 154 15.35 14.59 -7.15
C GLY A 154 15.44 13.44 -6.18
N ASP A 155 15.07 13.72 -4.94
CA ASP A 155 15.02 12.74 -3.88
C ASP A 155 13.70 12.81 -3.12
N THR A 156 13.35 11.70 -2.47
CA THR A 156 12.24 11.61 -1.53
C THR A 156 12.75 10.95 -0.27
N VAL A 157 12.54 11.62 0.85
CA VAL A 157 13.01 11.22 2.18
C VAL A 157 11.81 10.79 3.01
N TYR A 158 11.91 9.64 3.66
CA TYR A 158 10.89 9.04 4.50
C TYR A 158 11.46 8.80 5.90
N GLN A 159 10.66 9.06 6.94
CA GLN A 159 11.01 8.74 8.32
C GLN A 159 10.47 7.35 8.67
N LEU A 160 11.37 6.38 8.75
CA LEU A 160 11.03 4.98 9.05
C LEU A 160 10.98 4.70 10.55
N ASN A 161 11.72 5.49 11.36
CA ASN A 161 11.83 5.32 12.81
C ASN A 161 12.22 3.89 13.24
N GLY A 162 12.97 3.16 12.40
CA GLY A 162 13.37 1.77 12.68
C GLY A 162 12.23 0.75 12.67
N GLN A 163 11.05 1.11 12.16
CA GLN A 163 9.85 0.25 12.21
C GLN A 163 9.83 -0.85 11.15
N TYR A 164 10.68 -0.74 10.12
CA TYR A 164 10.68 -1.59 8.94
C TYR A 164 12.03 -2.30 8.79
N SER A 165 12.00 -3.56 8.39
CA SER A 165 13.17 -4.42 8.19
C SER A 165 13.63 -4.49 6.74
N ALA A 166 12.77 -4.16 5.78
CA ALA A 166 13.17 -4.15 4.37
C ALA A 166 12.31 -3.25 3.48
N LEU A 167 12.87 -2.88 2.33
CA LEU A 167 12.16 -2.32 1.19
C LEU A 167 12.36 -3.24 -0.01
N SER A 168 11.26 -3.62 -0.67
CA SER A 168 11.32 -4.35 -1.94
C SER A 168 10.51 -3.65 -3.02
N GLY A 169 10.80 -3.94 -4.28
CA GLY A 169 9.99 -3.51 -5.41
C GLY A 169 10.63 -3.90 -6.73
N THR A 170 10.11 -3.35 -7.82
CA THR A 170 10.64 -3.55 -9.17
C THR A 170 10.96 -2.22 -9.81
N PHE A 171 12.19 -2.03 -10.27
CA PHE A 171 12.54 -0.89 -11.13
C PHE A 171 12.35 -1.30 -12.59
N PHE A 172 11.57 -0.55 -13.37
CA PHE A 172 11.24 -0.96 -14.73
C PHE A 172 11.21 0.20 -15.74
N GLN A 173 11.49 -0.11 -17.00
CA GLN A 173 11.28 0.78 -18.14
C GLN A 173 9.84 0.65 -18.63
N SER A 174 9.14 1.77 -18.89
CA SER A 174 7.75 1.73 -19.33
C SER A 174 7.60 1.22 -20.76
N TYR A 175 6.52 0.49 -21.02
CA TYR A 175 6.26 -0.16 -22.32
C TYR A 175 6.26 0.83 -23.49
N ARG A 176 5.69 2.01 -23.29
CA ARG A 176 5.64 3.09 -24.29
C ARG A 176 7.02 3.57 -24.71
N TYR A 177 7.98 3.53 -23.80
CA TYR A 177 9.36 3.99 -24.01
C TYR A 177 10.37 2.85 -23.98
N ARG A 178 9.96 1.60 -24.25
CA ARG A 178 10.83 0.41 -24.18
C ARG A 178 12.09 0.47 -25.05
N ASP A 179 12.09 1.30 -26.09
CA ASP A 179 13.23 1.50 -26.99
C ASP A 179 14.15 2.66 -26.59
N ASP A 180 13.76 3.50 -25.62
CA ASP A 180 14.53 4.67 -25.15
C ASP A 180 15.82 4.21 -24.44
N LYS A 181 16.97 4.61 -24.99
CA LYS A 181 18.30 4.23 -24.49
C LYS A 181 18.90 5.19 -23.47
N SER A 182 18.18 6.24 -23.07
CA SER A 182 18.66 7.09 -21.98
C SER A 182 18.74 6.28 -20.69
N GLU A 183 19.83 6.44 -19.96
CA GLU A 183 20.05 5.73 -18.70
C GLU A 183 19.28 6.44 -17.58
N LYS A 184 18.58 5.66 -16.78
CA LYS A 184 17.92 6.06 -15.54
C LYS A 184 18.53 5.25 -14.41
N GLU A 185 18.64 5.84 -13.24
CA GLU A 185 19.33 5.30 -12.09
C GLU A 185 18.45 5.49 -10.86
N LEU A 186 18.30 4.40 -10.12
CA LEU A 186 17.72 4.35 -8.80
C LEU A 186 18.86 4.25 -7.80
N LYS A 187 18.80 5.04 -6.73
CA LYS A 187 19.65 4.90 -5.54
C LYS A 187 18.78 4.93 -4.30
N ILE A 188 19.05 4.02 -3.38
CA ILE A 188 18.34 3.90 -2.11
C ILE A 188 19.39 4.02 -1.02
N TYR A 189 19.17 4.96 -0.10
CA TYR A 189 20.02 5.22 1.04
C TYR A 189 19.27 4.98 2.35
N GLY A 190 19.95 4.44 3.35
CA GLY A 190 19.49 4.35 4.73
C GLY A 190 20.45 5.13 5.62
N ASP A 191 19.94 6.08 6.40
CA ASP A 191 20.73 6.93 7.31
C ASP A 191 21.94 7.61 6.62
N GLY A 192 21.79 7.94 5.33
CA GLY A 192 22.83 8.55 4.50
C GLY A 192 23.80 7.58 3.81
N GLU A 193 23.77 6.28 4.12
CA GLU A 193 24.58 5.26 3.47
C GLU A 193 23.87 4.69 2.23
N LEU A 194 24.59 4.51 1.12
CA LEU A 194 24.05 3.90 -0.09
C LEU A 194 23.85 2.39 0.12
N LEU A 195 22.61 1.95 0.18
CA LEU A 195 22.25 0.54 0.38
C LEU A 195 22.02 -0.20 -0.94
N TYR A 196 21.50 0.49 -1.96
CA TYR A 196 21.19 -0.12 -3.25
C TYR A 196 21.29 0.88 -4.40
N SER A 197 21.71 0.40 -5.56
CA SER A 197 21.60 1.13 -6.81
C SER A 197 21.33 0.21 -7.99
N ALA A 198 20.50 0.68 -8.92
CA ALA A 198 20.23 -0.01 -10.17
C ALA A 198 20.07 0.98 -11.32
N LYS A 199 20.32 0.51 -12.54
CA LYS A 199 20.17 1.27 -13.76
C LYS A 199 19.12 0.64 -14.66
N MET A 200 18.42 1.49 -15.42
CA MET A 200 17.36 1.10 -16.34
C MET A 200 17.48 1.86 -17.65
N SER A 201 17.31 1.13 -18.76
CA SER A 201 17.26 1.68 -20.12
C SER A 201 16.63 0.65 -21.06
N GLY A 202 16.34 1.05 -22.29
CA GLY A 202 15.72 0.18 -23.27
C GLY A 202 16.56 -1.07 -23.54
N GLY A 203 15.93 -2.24 -23.42
CA GLY A 203 16.57 -3.55 -23.55
C GLY A 203 16.98 -4.21 -22.22
N ILE A 204 16.94 -3.47 -21.10
CA ILE A 204 17.10 -4.03 -19.76
C ILE A 204 15.74 -4.57 -19.29
N ARG A 205 15.69 -5.81 -18.79
CA ARG A 205 14.48 -6.39 -18.19
C ARG A 205 14.16 -5.68 -16.86
N PRO A 206 12.90 -5.67 -16.39
CA PRO A 206 12.56 -5.19 -15.06
C PRO A 206 13.48 -5.79 -14.00
N VAL A 207 13.92 -4.97 -13.05
CA VAL A 207 14.88 -5.35 -12.00
C VAL A 207 14.17 -5.35 -10.66
N ASP A 208 13.91 -6.53 -10.14
CA ASP A 208 13.44 -6.70 -8.76
C ASP A 208 14.57 -6.38 -7.78
N PHE A 209 14.23 -5.73 -6.67
CA PHE A 209 15.17 -5.40 -5.62
C PHE A 209 14.60 -5.69 -4.24
N TYR A 210 15.50 -6.00 -3.32
CA TYR A 210 15.24 -6.18 -1.89
C TYR A 210 16.39 -5.54 -1.13
N VAL A 211 16.08 -4.59 -0.26
CA VAL A 211 17.03 -3.79 0.51
C VAL A 211 16.75 -4.03 1.98
N ASP A 212 17.76 -4.46 2.73
CA ASP A 212 17.68 -4.56 4.19
C ASP A 212 17.63 -3.15 4.79
N LEU A 213 16.62 -2.89 5.61
CA LEU A 213 16.39 -1.63 6.30
C LEU A 213 16.40 -1.82 7.82
N THR A 214 16.90 -2.95 8.32
CA THR A 214 16.91 -3.25 9.75
C THR A 214 17.61 -2.15 10.54
N GLY A 215 16.84 -1.43 11.36
CA GLY A 215 17.33 -0.34 12.20
C GLY A 215 17.47 1.02 11.50
N VAL A 216 17.15 1.11 10.21
CA VAL A 216 17.20 2.37 9.44
C VAL A 216 16.14 3.35 9.96
N LEU A 217 16.57 4.58 10.26
CA LEU A 217 15.67 5.64 10.74
C LEU A 217 15.18 6.52 9.59
N GLU A 218 16.06 6.88 8.67
CA GLU A 218 15.76 7.69 7.50
C GLU A 218 16.02 6.90 6.21
N LEU A 219 14.99 6.79 5.36
CA LEU A 219 15.11 6.24 4.01
C LEU A 219 15.11 7.38 3.00
N LYS A 220 16.10 7.40 2.11
CA LYS A 220 16.14 8.34 0.99
C LYS A 220 16.18 7.59 -0.33
N ILE A 221 15.23 7.87 -1.21
CA ILE A 221 15.21 7.34 -2.57
C ILE A 221 15.57 8.48 -3.53
N CYS A 222 16.68 8.33 -4.21
CA CYS A 222 17.07 9.20 -5.30
C CYS A 222 16.72 8.51 -6.62
N TYR A 223 15.99 9.22 -7.45
CA TYR A 223 15.58 8.78 -8.76
C TYR A 223 16.07 9.82 -9.76
N ASN A 224 16.75 9.39 -10.83
CA ASN A 224 17.04 10.28 -11.93
C ASN A 224 16.24 9.88 -13.18
N GLU A 225 15.51 10.84 -13.71
CA GLU A 225 14.85 10.69 -15.00
C GLU A 225 15.30 11.82 -15.93
N TRP A 226 15.88 11.45 -17.07
CA TRP A 226 16.23 12.38 -18.12
C TRP A 226 15.01 12.65 -19.03
N GLY A 227 14.36 13.78 -18.77
CA GLY A 227 13.60 14.53 -19.78
C GLY A 227 12.08 14.35 -19.81
N GLY A 228 11.38 15.45 -19.50
CA GLY A 228 10.01 15.75 -19.91
C GLY A 228 8.90 15.04 -19.12
N ALA A 229 7.65 15.46 -19.34
CA ALA A 229 6.45 14.99 -18.62
C ALA A 229 6.05 13.51 -18.86
N SER A 230 6.96 12.69 -19.38
CA SER A 230 6.74 11.30 -19.78
C SER A 230 7.47 10.35 -18.85
N VAL A 231 6.73 9.43 -18.24
CA VAL A 231 7.28 8.41 -17.33
C VAL A 231 7.98 7.34 -18.15
N LYS A 232 9.32 7.39 -18.16
CA LYS A 232 10.16 6.49 -18.98
C LYS A 232 10.55 5.25 -18.19
N ALA A 233 10.78 5.40 -16.91
CA ALA A 233 10.93 4.32 -15.97
C ALA A 233 10.08 4.62 -14.72
N ALA A 234 9.86 3.63 -13.89
CA ALA A 234 9.05 3.76 -12.69
C ALA A 234 9.41 2.65 -11.71
N LEU A 235 8.90 2.78 -10.49
CA LEU A 235 9.00 1.77 -9.46
C LEU A 235 7.63 1.09 -9.30
N GLY A 236 7.61 -0.23 -9.40
CA GLY A 236 6.43 -1.07 -9.25
C GLY A 236 6.44 -1.81 -7.92
N ASN A 237 5.30 -1.87 -7.25
CA ASN A 237 5.05 -2.61 -6.02
C ASN A 237 6.14 -2.38 -4.95
N CYS A 238 6.49 -1.11 -4.72
CA CYS A 238 7.41 -0.73 -3.65
C CYS A 238 6.76 -0.87 -2.28
N GLY A 239 7.23 -1.81 -1.47
CA GLY A 239 6.66 -2.14 -0.16
C GLY A 239 7.69 -2.14 0.95
N LEU A 240 7.32 -1.56 2.09
CA LEU A 240 8.07 -1.61 3.35
C LEU A 240 7.60 -2.81 4.19
N TRP A 241 8.53 -3.61 4.67
CA TRP A 241 8.27 -4.84 5.44
C TRP A 241 8.58 -4.62 6.91
N ALA A 242 7.81 -5.21 7.82
CA ALA A 242 8.04 -5.14 9.27
C ALA A 242 8.84 -6.34 9.75
#